data_AF-A0A938XBH5-F1
#
_entry.id   AF-A0A938XBH5-F1
#
_cell.length_a   1.000
_cell.length_b   1.000
_cell.length_c   1.000
_cell.angle_alpha   90.00
_cell.angle_beta   90.00
_cell.angle_gamma   90.00
#
_symmetry.space_group_name_H-M   'P 1'
#
loop_
_entity.id
_entity.type
_entity.pdbx_description
1 polymer ?
#
loop_
_entity_poly.entity_id
_entity_poly.type
_entity_poly.pdbx_seq_one_letter_code
_entity_poly.pdbx_strand_id
1 'polypeptide(L)'
;MRNECAQLMEAQGHEEPAGRAKITKGYNLPARHVIHTVGPVVGQQVTERQKEELASCYRSCLKLAEKSGLKSIAFCCISTGEFHFPGKLAARIAVDVTDRYLSGSAIQRVIFDVFKEEDLHIYQKLFQ
;
A
#
# COMPACT_ATOMS: atom_id res chain seq x y z
N MET A 1 -14.41 -0.80 -12.15
CA MET A 1 -13.00 -0.62 -11.69
C MET A 1 -12.05 -0.36 -12.85
N ARG A 2 -11.75 -1.32 -13.74
CA ARG A 2 -10.77 -1.11 -14.84
C ARG A 2 -11.04 0.15 -15.69
N ASN A 3 -12.29 0.41 -16.06
CA ASN A 3 -12.64 1.60 -16.85
C ASN A 3 -12.35 2.92 -16.10
N GLU A 4 -12.56 2.96 -14.78
CA GLU A 4 -12.24 4.16 -13.97
C GLU A 4 -10.72 4.35 -13.86
N CYS A 5 -9.95 3.27 -13.72
CA CYS A 5 -8.49 3.35 -13.82
C CYS A 5 -8.05 3.90 -15.18
N ALA A 6 -8.62 3.42 -16.28
CA ALA A 6 -8.27 3.91 -17.62
C ALA A 6 -8.56 5.41 -17.79
N GLN A 7 -9.71 5.88 -17.31
CA GLN A 7 -10.06 7.30 -17.31
C GLN A 7 -9.09 8.15 -16.47
N LEU A 8 -8.68 7.65 -15.30
CA LEU A 8 -7.67 8.31 -14.47
C LEU A 8 -6.32 8.41 -15.18
N MET A 9 -5.90 7.36 -15.89
CA MET A 9 -4.65 7.34 -16.65
C MET A 9 -4.70 8.27 -17.87
N GLU A 10 -5.82 8.29 -18.59
CA GLU A 10 -6.03 9.18 -19.74
C GLU A 10 -5.99 10.65 -19.31
N ALA A 11 -6.68 10.99 -18.21
CA ALA A 11 -6.66 12.35 -17.65
C ALA A 11 -5.28 12.75 -17.12
N GLN A 12 -4.48 11.79 -16.63
CA GLN A 12 -3.11 12.03 -16.17
C GLN A 12 -2.12 12.23 -17.33
N GLY A 13 -2.32 11.53 -18.45
CA GLY A 13 -1.47 11.65 -19.65
C GLY A 13 -0.09 11.00 -19.54
N HIS A 14 0.21 10.26 -18.47
CA HIS A 14 1.46 9.52 -18.29
C HIS A 14 1.28 8.32 -17.35
N GLU A 15 2.24 7.38 -17.36
CA GLU A 15 2.27 6.21 -16.49
C GLU A 15 2.34 6.60 -15.00
N GLU A 16 1.75 5.78 -14.13
CA GLU A 16 1.75 6.02 -12.69
C GLU A 16 3.12 5.63 -12.10
N PRO A 17 3.87 6.56 -11.49
CA PRO A 17 5.18 6.26 -10.96
C PRO A 17 5.10 5.51 -9.62
N ALA A 18 6.17 4.78 -9.29
CA ALA A 18 6.27 4.06 -8.02
C ALA A 18 6.13 4.99 -6.79
N GLY A 19 5.46 4.51 -5.74
CA GLY A 19 5.25 5.26 -4.51
C GLY A 19 4.09 6.27 -4.54
N ARG A 20 3.31 6.33 -5.63
CA ARG A 20 2.10 7.14 -5.73
C ARG A 20 0.84 6.28 -5.61
N ALA A 21 -0.29 6.92 -5.29
CA ALA A 21 -1.56 6.24 -5.14
C ALA A 21 -2.72 6.98 -5.84
N LYS A 22 -3.67 6.18 -6.35
CA LYS A 22 -4.95 6.61 -6.95
C LYS A 22 -6.10 5.91 -6.27
N ILE A 23 -7.30 6.50 -6.30
CA ILE A 23 -8.49 5.93 -5.67
C ILE A 23 -9.60 5.76 -6.70
N THR A 24 -10.29 4.63 -6.63
CA THR A 24 -11.50 4.34 -7.42
C THR A 24 -12.62 3.88 -6.48
N LYS A 25 -13.84 3.79 -6.99
CA LYS A 25 -14.93 3.13 -6.25
C LYS A 25 -14.64 1.63 -6.10
N GLY A 26 -15.22 1.02 -5.06
CA GLY A 26 -15.11 -0.42 -4.82
C GLY A 26 -16.05 -1.28 -5.67
N TYR A 27 -17.10 -0.68 -6.25
CA TYR A 27 -18.09 -1.36 -7.08
C TYR A 27 -18.71 -2.58 -6.39
N ASN A 28 -18.50 -3.78 -6.92
CA ASN A 28 -19.07 -5.03 -6.39
C ASN A 28 -18.31 -5.56 -5.16
N LEU A 29 -17.26 -4.86 -4.71
CA LEU A 29 -16.54 -5.22 -3.49
C LEU A 29 -17.30 -4.70 -2.25
N PRO A 30 -17.20 -5.40 -1.10
CA PRO A 30 -17.69 -4.89 0.18
C PRO A 30 -17.00 -3.58 0.61
N ALA A 31 -15.77 -3.35 0.13
CA ALA A 31 -15.04 -2.12 0.37
C ALA A 31 -15.64 -0.94 -0.41
N ARG A 32 -15.74 0.24 0.22
CA ARG A 32 -16.29 1.44 -0.43
C ARG A 32 -15.42 1.94 -1.59
N HIS A 33 -14.10 1.80 -1.45
CA HIS A 33 -13.10 2.26 -2.41
C HIS A 33 -11.98 1.25 -2.54
N VAL A 34 -11.24 1.34 -3.65
CA VAL A 34 -9.95 0.69 -3.84
C VAL A 34 -8.90 1.76 -4.03
N ILE A 35 -7.83 1.70 -3.24
CA ILE A 35 -6.65 2.54 -3.42
C ILE A 35 -5.59 1.71 -4.14
N HIS A 36 -5.17 2.20 -5.29
CA HIS A 36 -4.17 1.58 -6.17
C HIS A 36 -2.85 2.29 -5.95
N THR A 37 -1.77 1.54 -5.75
CA THR A 37 -0.42 2.09 -5.63
C THR A 37 0.53 1.26 -6.47
N VAL A 38 1.49 1.92 -7.13
CA VAL A 38 2.55 1.24 -7.87
C VAL A 38 3.73 1.03 -6.93
N GLY A 39 4.05 -0.23 -6.64
CA GLY A 39 5.18 -0.59 -5.81
C GLY A 39 6.50 -0.63 -6.58
N PRO A 40 7.66 -0.59 -5.89
CA PRO A 40 8.96 -0.82 -6.53
C PRO A 40 9.07 -2.25 -7.06
N VAL A 41 9.77 -2.40 -8.20
CA VAL A 41 10.16 -3.69 -8.79
C VAL A 41 11.60 -4.00 -8.37
N VAL A 42 11.82 -5.14 -7.70
CA VAL A 42 13.14 -5.54 -7.21
C VAL A 42 13.81 -6.48 -8.22
N GLY A 43 15.04 -6.15 -8.60
CA GLY A 43 15.92 -7.01 -9.41
C GLY A 43 16.71 -7.97 -8.52
N GLN A 44 18.05 -7.87 -8.53
CA GLN A 44 18.90 -8.75 -7.73
C GLN A 44 18.93 -8.38 -6.24
N GLN A 45 18.91 -7.08 -5.92
CA GLN A 45 19.01 -6.58 -4.54
C GLN A 45 18.10 -5.37 -4.34
N VAL A 46 17.66 -5.18 -3.10
CA VAL A 46 16.86 -4.01 -2.71
C VAL A 46 17.76 -2.81 -2.51
N THR A 47 17.47 -1.73 -3.22
CA THR A 47 18.14 -0.42 -3.09
C THR A 47 17.43 0.47 -2.06
N GLU A 48 18.13 1.47 -1.53
CA GLU A 48 17.51 2.48 -0.65
C GLU A 48 16.36 3.22 -1.33
N ARG A 49 16.50 3.50 -2.63
CA ARG A 49 15.42 4.08 -3.43
C ARG A 49 14.15 3.22 -3.40
N GLN A 50 14.28 1.91 -3.58
CA GLN A 50 13.13 0.99 -3.56
C GLN A 50 12.51 0.87 -2.17
N LYS A 51 13.32 0.90 -1.10
CA LYS A 51 12.78 0.97 0.28
C LYS A 51 11.93 2.22 0.46
N GLU A 52 12.41 3.36 -0.02
CA GLU A 52 11.69 4.62 0.06
C GLU A 52 10.45 4.65 -0.84
N GLU A 53 10.51 4.06 -2.05
CA GLU A 53 9.33 3.90 -2.92
C GLU A 53 8.25 3.04 -2.25
N LEU A 54 8.62 1.93 -1.60
CA LEU A 54 7.67 1.12 -0.84
C LEU A 54 7.08 1.90 0.34
N ALA A 55 7.93 2.61 1.10
CA ALA A 55 7.46 3.46 2.20
C ALA A 55 6.51 4.57 1.70
N SER A 56 6.78 5.12 0.51
CA SER A 56 5.95 6.12 -0.14
C SER A 56 4.59 5.56 -0.55
N CYS A 57 4.51 4.28 -0.97
CA CYS A 57 3.23 3.61 -1.26
C CYS A 57 2.29 3.67 -0.05
N TYR A 58 2.75 3.23 1.12
CA TYR A 58 1.96 3.24 2.35
C TYR A 58 1.53 4.66 2.76
N ARG A 59 2.45 5.64 2.73
CA ARG A 59 2.12 7.05 3.05
C ARG A 59 1.11 7.63 2.07
N SER A 60 1.28 7.40 0.78
CA SER A 60 0.38 7.89 -0.27
C SER A 60 -1.03 7.30 -0.10
N CYS A 61 -1.12 6.00 0.19
CA CYS A 61 -2.40 5.33 0.46
C CYS A 61 -3.10 5.87 1.70
N LEU A 62 -2.38 6.00 2.83
CA LEU A 62 -2.92 6.52 4.09
C LEU A 62 -3.42 7.97 3.92
N LYS A 63 -2.61 8.82 3.28
CA LYS A 63 -2.97 10.21 2.97
C LYS A 63 -4.20 10.31 2.09
N LEU A 64 -4.31 9.45 1.07
CA LEU A 64 -5.46 9.46 0.16
C LEU A 64 -6.73 8.94 0.86
N ALA A 65 -6.61 7.93 1.72
CA ALA A 65 -7.71 7.44 2.53
C ALA A 65 -8.26 8.54 3.46
N GLU A 66 -7.36 9.23 4.17
CA GLU A 66 -7.69 10.32 5.08
C GLU A 66 -8.32 11.51 4.35
N LYS A 67 -7.72 11.95 3.22
CA LYS A 67 -8.29 13.01 2.37
C LYS A 67 -9.69 12.66 1.85
N SER A 68 -9.96 11.36 1.67
CA SER A 68 -11.27 10.85 1.23
C SER A 68 -12.24 10.60 2.39
N GLY A 69 -11.89 11.01 3.61
CA GLY A 69 -12.74 10.86 4.80
C GLY A 69 -12.92 9.41 5.27
N LEU A 70 -12.07 8.49 4.82
CA LEU A 70 -12.11 7.10 5.25
C LEU A 70 -11.53 6.96 6.65
N LYS A 71 -12.05 6.01 7.43
CA LYS A 71 -11.61 5.73 8.80
C LYS A 71 -10.85 4.43 8.94
N SER A 72 -10.91 3.57 7.92
CA SER A 72 -10.20 2.30 7.90
C SER A 72 -9.64 2.00 6.51
N ILE A 73 -8.53 1.27 6.50
CA ILE A 73 -7.86 0.78 5.29
C ILE A 73 -7.27 -0.60 5.56
N ALA A 74 -7.28 -1.47 4.54
CA ALA A 74 -6.57 -2.74 4.57
C ALA A 74 -5.46 -2.72 3.52
N PHE A 75 -4.28 -3.21 3.90
CA PHE A 75 -3.13 -3.40 3.03
C PHE A 75 -2.87 -4.89 2.85
N CYS A 76 -2.71 -5.33 1.61
CA CYS A 76 -2.04 -6.60 1.33
C CYS A 76 -0.51 -6.43 1.42
N CYS A 77 0.24 -7.52 1.26
CA CYS A 77 1.70 -7.46 1.17
C CYS A 77 2.17 -6.78 -0.14
N ILE A 78 2.31 -5.45 -0.13
CA ILE A 78 2.71 -4.65 -1.30
C ILE A 78 4.12 -5.06 -1.77
N SER A 79 4.26 -5.28 -3.09
CA SER A 79 5.50 -5.67 -3.79
C SER A 79 6.13 -7.03 -3.45
N THR A 80 5.56 -7.84 -2.56
CA THR A 80 6.20 -9.11 -2.14
C THR A 80 5.91 -10.33 -3.03
N GLY A 81 4.97 -10.20 -3.97
CA GLY A 81 4.66 -11.20 -4.99
C GLY A 81 5.54 -11.02 -6.23
N GLU A 82 4.91 -10.66 -7.35
CA GLU A 82 5.55 -10.48 -8.67
C GLU A 82 6.74 -9.50 -8.66
N PHE A 83 6.75 -8.53 -7.75
CA PHE A 83 7.81 -7.52 -7.66
C PHE A 83 8.98 -7.91 -6.74
N HIS A 84 8.95 -9.14 -6.21
CA HIS A 84 10.04 -9.80 -5.49
C HIS A 84 10.64 -9.02 -4.31
N PHE A 85 9.89 -8.11 -3.70
CA PHE A 85 10.36 -7.40 -2.51
C PHE A 85 10.40 -8.38 -1.32
N PRO A 86 11.53 -8.50 -0.59
CA PRO A 86 11.64 -9.46 0.50
C PRO A 86 10.61 -9.22 1.61
N GLY A 87 9.78 -10.23 1.92
CA GLY A 87 8.63 -10.11 2.82
C GLY A 87 8.96 -9.53 4.20
N LYS A 88 10.05 -10.00 4.84
CA LYS A 88 10.49 -9.48 6.15
C LYS A 88 10.80 -7.98 6.13
N LEU A 89 11.48 -7.51 5.08
CA LEU A 89 11.84 -6.10 4.95
C LEU A 89 10.60 -5.27 4.58
N ALA A 90 9.75 -5.78 3.69
CA ALA A 90 8.50 -5.13 3.31
C ALA A 90 7.57 -4.93 4.51
N ALA A 91 7.37 -5.97 5.32
CA ALA A 91 6.53 -5.90 6.51
C ALA A 91 7.06 -4.91 7.55
N ARG A 92 8.39 -4.87 7.78
CA ARG A 92 9.01 -3.87 8.65
C ARG A 92 8.75 -2.45 8.17
N ILE A 93 8.95 -2.18 6.88
CA ILE A 93 8.65 -0.86 6.29
C ILE A 93 7.16 -0.52 6.43
N ALA A 94 6.28 -1.50 6.16
CA ALA A 94 4.83 -1.32 6.24
C ALA A 94 4.37 -0.89 7.65
N VAL A 95 4.83 -1.60 8.68
CA VAL A 95 4.52 -1.30 10.08
C VAL A 95 5.13 0.03 10.51
N ASP A 96 6.43 0.25 10.27
CA ASP A 96 7.12 1.47 10.70
C ASP A 96 6.50 2.74 10.09
N VAL A 97 6.12 2.70 8.81
CA VAL A 97 5.47 3.83 8.14
C VAL A 97 4.06 4.06 8.67
N THR A 98 3.30 2.98 8.86
CA THR A 98 1.93 3.06 9.33
C THR A 98 1.86 3.60 10.75
N ASP A 99 2.67 3.06 11.66
CA ASP A 99 2.75 3.50 13.06
C ASP A 99 3.06 5.00 13.17
N ARG A 100 4.10 5.45 12.44
CA ARG A 100 4.45 6.88 12.40
C ARG A 100 3.34 7.75 11.82
N TYR A 101 2.65 7.28 10.78
CA TYR A 101 1.56 8.05 10.16
C TYR A 101 0.34 8.17 11.09
N LEU A 102 0.03 7.12 11.85
CA LEU A 102 -1.15 7.09 12.72
C LEU A 102 -1.02 8.05 13.91
N SER A 103 0.20 8.42 14.31
CA SER A 103 0.47 9.46 15.32
C SER A 103 0.06 10.85 14.80
N GLY A 104 -1.24 11.15 14.85
CA GLY A 104 -1.83 12.40 14.38
C GLY A 104 -2.80 12.26 13.20
N SER A 105 -3.10 11.03 12.77
CA SER A 105 -4.07 10.76 11.71
C SER A 105 -5.50 10.59 12.24
N ALA A 106 -6.49 10.91 11.40
CA ALA A 106 -7.90 10.62 11.61
C ALA A 106 -8.31 9.18 11.22
N ILE A 107 -7.38 8.39 10.70
CA ILE A 107 -7.56 6.95 10.44
C ILE A 107 -7.61 6.20 11.78
N GLN A 108 -8.63 5.37 11.96
CA GLN A 108 -8.90 4.66 13.21
C GLN A 108 -8.45 3.20 13.18
N ARG A 109 -8.30 2.61 11.98
CA ARG A 109 -7.96 1.19 11.83
C ARG A 109 -7.17 0.93 10.56
N VAL A 110 -6.02 0.30 10.71
CA VAL A 110 -5.26 -0.27 9.59
C VAL A 110 -5.21 -1.79 9.78
N ILE A 111 -5.49 -2.53 8.71
CA ILE A 111 -5.46 -3.99 8.68
C ILE A 111 -4.33 -4.42 7.74
N PHE A 112 -3.44 -5.29 8.21
CA PHE A 112 -2.48 -5.97 7.34
C PHE A 112 -3.05 -7.35 7.00
N ASP A 113 -3.55 -7.47 5.78
CA ASP A 113 -4.10 -8.69 5.21
C ASP A 113 -2.96 -9.56 4.66
N VAL A 114 -2.91 -10.79 5.13
CA VAL A 114 -1.86 -11.76 4.79
C VAL A 114 -2.50 -13.06 4.31
N PHE A 115 -1.90 -13.67 3.30
CA PHE A 115 -2.39 -14.94 2.75
C PHE A 115 -1.55 -16.13 3.21
N LYS A 116 -0.21 -15.98 3.22
CA LYS A 116 0.70 -17.05 3.62
C LYS A 116 0.90 -17.06 5.13
N GLU A 117 1.06 -18.25 5.69
CA GLU A 117 1.39 -18.43 7.11
C GLU A 117 2.73 -17.79 7.47
N GLU A 118 3.71 -17.77 6.54
CA GLU A 118 4.98 -17.07 6.76
C GLU A 118 4.79 -15.56 6.98
N ASP A 119 3.90 -14.93 6.20
CA ASP A 119 3.63 -13.49 6.29
C ASP A 119 2.93 -13.18 7.61
N LEU A 120 1.98 -14.03 8.02
CA LEU A 120 1.33 -13.93 9.32
C LEU A 120 2.35 -13.95 10.47
N HIS A 121 3.28 -14.90 10.45
CA HIS A 121 4.32 -14.99 11.49
C HIS A 121 5.25 -13.77 11.50
N ILE A 122 5.57 -13.21 10.34
CA ILE A 122 6.37 -11.99 10.23
C ILE A 122 5.63 -10.81 10.88
N TYR A 123 4.35 -10.59 10.52
CA TYR A 123 3.58 -9.48 11.08
C TYR A 123 3.31 -9.68 12.58
N GLN A 124 3.00 -10.89 13.05
CA GLN A 124 2.80 -11.16 14.47
C GLN A 124 4.03 -10.79 15.31
N LYS A 125 5.25 -11.11 14.83
CA LYS A 125 6.49 -10.72 15.51
C LYS A 125 6.74 -9.22 15.55
N LEU A 126 6.18 -8.45 14.61
CA LEU A 126 6.33 -7.00 14.57
C LEU A 126 5.34 -6.28 15.50
N PHE A 127 4.24 -6.94 15.88
CA PHE A 127 3.21 -6.39 16.78
C PHE A 127 3.33 -6.85 18.24
N GLN A 128 4.33 -7.67 18.55
CA GLN A 128 4.70 -8.03 19.93
C GLN A 128 5.58 -6.95 20.55
#